data_AF-A0A5J5L7I6-F1
#
_entry.id   AF-A0A5J5L7I6-F1
#
_cell.length_a   1.000
_cell.length_b   1.000
_cell.length_c   1.000
_cell.angle_alpha   90.00
_cell.angle_beta   90.00
_cell.angle_gamma   90.00
#
_symmetry.space_group_name_H-M   'P 1'
#
loop_
_entity.id
_entity.type
_entity.pdbx_description
1 polymer ?
#
loop_
_entity_poly.entity_id
_entity_poly.type
_entity_poly.pdbx_seq_one_letter_code
_entity_poly.pdbx_strand_id
1 'polypeptide(L)'
;MTPQPTAGEIVAITTTDSDPRLLVCTVDDDQITGVLLADLATETIRRLRASEPDTATRRELATAVERADECMSFTVPTTDCALVERDSSRSGPFTGGEH
;
A
#
# COMPACT_ATOMS: atom_id res chain seq x y z
N MET A 1 -18.27 3.36 6.58
CA MET A 1 -16.96 4.00 6.79
C MET A 1 -15.92 2.97 6.40
N THR A 2 -15.24 3.18 5.28
CA THR A 2 -14.03 2.41 4.98
C THR A 2 -12.99 2.78 6.03
N PRO A 3 -12.34 1.80 6.68
CA PRO A 3 -11.30 2.09 7.64
C PRO A 3 -10.18 2.86 6.93
N GLN A 4 -9.75 3.98 7.50
CA GLN A 4 -8.57 4.69 7.00
C GLN A 4 -7.36 3.76 7.11
N PRO A 5 -6.50 3.70 6.07
CA PRO A 5 -5.25 2.96 6.15
C PRO A 5 -4.35 3.57 7.23
N THR A 6 -3.40 2.77 7.72
CA THR A 6 -2.41 3.17 8.72
C THR A 6 -1.01 3.12 8.11
N ALA A 7 -0.07 3.91 8.66
CA ALA A 7 1.34 3.79 8.32
C ALA A 7 1.85 2.35 8.48
N GLY A 8 2.49 1.82 7.45
CA GLY A 8 2.94 0.44 7.33
C GLY A 8 2.00 -0.48 6.54
N GLU A 9 0.77 -0.07 6.24
CA GLU A 9 -0.14 -0.86 5.40
C GLU A 9 0.13 -0.66 3.90
N ILE A 10 -0.25 -1.65 3.09
CA ILE A 10 -0.14 -1.59 1.63
C ILE A 10 -1.53 -1.33 1.05
N VAL A 11 -1.63 -0.27 0.24
CA VAL A 11 -2.85 0.07 -0.51
C VAL A 11 -2.58 0.00 -2.02
N ALA A 12 -3.62 -0.19 -2.81
CA ALA A 12 -3.58 -0.10 -4.26
C ALA A 12 -4.29 1.18 -4.71
N ILE A 13 -3.68 1.90 -5.63
CA ILE A 13 -4.25 3.11 -6.22
C ILE A 13 -5.20 2.69 -7.33
N THR A 14 -6.51 2.84 -7.08
CA THR A 14 -7.56 2.33 -7.97
C THR A 14 -7.92 3.27 -9.12
N THR A 15 -7.41 4.51 -9.15
CA THR A 15 -7.55 5.36 -10.35
C THR A 15 -6.78 4.88 -11.56
N THR A 16 -5.71 4.13 -11.33
CA THR A 16 -4.83 3.71 -12.42
C THR A 16 -5.15 2.27 -12.78
N ASP A 17 -5.31 2.00 -14.08
CA ASP A 17 -5.64 0.67 -14.62
C ASP A 17 -4.64 -0.44 -14.21
N SER A 18 -3.42 -0.05 -13.86
CA SER A 18 -2.38 -0.97 -13.37
C SER A 18 -2.43 -1.26 -11.87
N ASP A 19 -3.37 -0.66 -11.12
CA ASP A 19 -3.53 -0.77 -9.67
C ASP A 19 -2.19 -0.74 -8.89
N PRO A 20 -1.37 0.33 -9.07
CA PRO A 20 -0.06 0.36 -8.47
C PRO A 20 -0.15 0.33 -6.95
N ARG A 21 0.69 -0.50 -6.33
CA ARG A 21 0.72 -0.70 -4.89
C ARG A 21 1.61 0.34 -4.22
N LEU A 22 1.08 0.96 -3.17
CA LEU A 22 1.71 1.99 -2.38
C LEU A 22 1.88 1.51 -0.93
N LEU A 23 3.09 1.62 -0.40
CA LEU A 23 3.37 1.44 1.02
C LEU A 23 3.06 2.75 1.73
N VAL A 24 2.07 2.73 2.61
CA VAL A 24 1.63 3.90 3.37
C VAL A 24 2.71 4.26 4.40
N CYS A 25 3.27 5.47 4.30
CA CYS A 25 4.25 5.98 5.26
C CYS A 25 3.59 6.94 6.25
N THR A 26 2.79 7.86 5.72
CA THR A 26 2.07 8.88 6.47
C THR A 26 0.62 8.97 6.00
N VAL A 27 -0.31 9.21 6.92
CA VAL A 27 -1.75 9.32 6.65
C VAL A 27 -2.25 10.63 7.25
N ASP A 28 -2.85 11.44 6.40
CA ASP A 28 -3.57 12.67 6.71
C ASP A 28 -5.08 12.44 6.58
N ASP A 29 -5.88 13.41 7.01
CA ASP A 29 -7.36 13.31 7.09
C ASP A 29 -8.02 12.83 5.79
N ASP A 30 -7.54 13.30 4.63
CA ASP A 30 -8.06 12.93 3.30
C ASP A 30 -6.99 12.31 2.37
N GLN A 31 -5.71 12.40 2.73
CA GLN A 31 -4.60 12.04 1.85
C GLN A 31 -3.66 11.04 2.50
N ILE A 32 -3.07 10.16 1.70
CA ILE A 32 -1.98 9.31 2.15
C ILE A 32 -0.71 9.72 1.41
N THR A 33 0.41 9.66 2.13
CA THR A 33 1.73 9.77 1.53
C THR A 33 2.44 8.43 1.69
N GLY A 34 2.94 7.89 0.59
CA GLY A 34 3.58 6.59 0.57
C GLY A 34 4.58 6.44 -0.57
N VAL A 35 5.21 5.29 -0.63
CA VAL A 35 6.20 4.95 -1.67
C VAL A 35 5.70 3.78 -2.50
N LEU A 36 5.92 3.83 -3.81
CA LEU A 36 5.50 2.76 -4.72
C LEU A 36 6.30 1.49 -4.47
N LEU A 37 5.62 0.36 -4.37
CA LEU A 37 6.29 -0.94 -4.25
C LEU A 37 7.12 -1.27 -5.49
N ALA A 38 6.79 -0.71 -6.65
CA ALA A 38 7.58 -0.89 -7.87
C ALA A 38 8.96 -0.20 -7.81
N ASP A 39 9.06 0.87 -7.00
CA ASP A 39 10.30 1.64 -6.80
C ASP A 39 11.17 1.01 -5.70
N LEU A 40 10.52 0.31 -4.75
CA LEU A 40 11.18 -0.38 -3.65
C LEU A 40 12.08 -1.53 -4.12
N ALA A 41 13.27 -1.62 -3.54
CA ALA A 41 14.15 -2.77 -3.70
C ALA A 41 13.42 -4.06 -3.30
N THR A 42 13.57 -5.13 -4.09
CA THR A 42 12.91 -6.42 -3.85
C THR A 42 13.20 -6.98 -2.45
N GLU A 43 14.39 -6.71 -1.90
CA GLU A 43 14.76 -7.07 -0.51
C GLU A 43 13.88 -6.35 0.52
N THR A 44 13.61 -5.06 0.34
CA THR A 44 12.74 -4.29 1.23
C THR A 44 11.31 -4.82 1.19
N ILE A 45 10.81 -5.15 0.00
CA ILE A 45 9.49 -5.79 -0.15
C ILE A 45 9.43 -7.15 0.56
N ARG A 46 10.49 -7.97 0.47
CA ARG A 46 10.55 -9.27 1.16
C ARG A 46 10.51 -9.09 2.67
N ARG A 47 11.27 -8.15 3.22
CA ARG A 47 11.24 -7.82 4.65
C ARG A 47 9.84 -7.34 5.07
N LEU A 48 9.22 -6.45 4.29
CA LEU A 48 7.87 -5.96 4.56
C LEU A 48 6.83 -7.09 4.65
N ARG A 49 6.91 -8.08 3.75
CA ARG A 49 6.02 -9.26 3.76
C ARG A 49 6.36 -10.26 4.86
N ALA A 50 7.65 -10.46 5.15
CA ALA A 50 8.07 -11.33 6.24
C ALA A 50 7.63 -10.80 7.62
N SER A 51 7.38 -9.49 7.71
CA SER A 51 6.84 -8.82 8.89
C SER A 51 5.31 -8.84 8.98
N GLU A 52 4.57 -9.62 8.18
CA GLU A 52 3.13 -9.91 8.39
C GLU A 52 3.00 -10.87 9.59
N PRO A 53 2.72 -10.40 10.83
CA PRO A 53 1.65 -9.46 11.21
C PRO A 53 2.08 -8.26 12.06
N ASP A 54 3.37 -7.98 12.15
CA ASP A 54 3.97 -6.96 13.01
C ASP A 54 3.85 -5.57 12.37
N THR A 55 2.75 -4.88 12.71
CA THR A 55 2.47 -3.50 12.26
C THR A 55 3.52 -2.50 12.71
N ALA A 56 4.18 -2.73 13.86
CA ALA A 56 5.26 -1.87 14.34
C ALA A 56 6.48 -1.94 13.40
N THR A 57 6.95 -3.16 13.09
CA THR A 57 8.07 -3.39 12.18
C THR A 57 7.79 -2.85 10.78
N ARG A 58 6.56 -3.03 10.28
CA ARG A 58 6.16 -2.44 8.99
C ARG A 58 6.17 -0.93 9.00
N ARG A 59 5.70 -0.30 10.08
CA ARG A 59 5.74 1.16 10.24
C ARG A 59 7.17 1.68 10.30
N GLU A 60 8.06 0.98 11.00
CA GLU A 60 9.49 1.30 11.02
C GLU A 60 10.10 1.20 9.63
N LEU A 61 9.77 0.14 8.88
CA LEU A 61 10.23 -0.04 7.50
C LEU A 61 9.72 1.07 6.58
N ALA A 62 8.43 1.42 6.68
CA ALA A 62 7.83 2.50 5.90
C ALA A 62 8.50 3.85 6.22
N THR A 63 8.75 4.13 7.50
CA THR A 63 9.48 5.34 7.93
C THR A 63 10.92 5.35 7.41
N ALA A 64 11.59 4.20 7.41
CA ALA A 64 12.95 4.08 6.89
C ALA A 64 13.02 4.30 5.38
N VAL A 65 12.01 3.80 4.64
CA VAL A 65 11.87 3.99 3.19
C VAL A 65 11.54 5.44 2.86
N GLU A 66 10.61 6.07 3.58
CA GLU A 66 10.28 7.50 3.39
C GLU A 66 11.50 8.40 3.59
N ARG A 67 12.38 8.04 4.53
CA ARG A 67 13.64 8.75 4.80
C ARG A 67 14.75 8.44 3.81
N ALA A 68 14.63 7.36 3.04
CA ALA A 68 15.61 7.01 2.04
C ALA A 68 15.38 7.95 0.83
N ASP A 69 16.32 8.88 0.62
CA ASP A 69 16.26 9.87 -0.47
C ASP A 69 16.19 9.23 -1.88
N GLU A 70 16.54 7.94 -1.96
CA GLU A 70 16.44 7.11 -3.17
C GLU A 70 15.01 6.78 -3.60
N CYS A 71 14.02 6.86 -2.69
CA CYS A 71 12.63 6.47 -2.96
C CYS A 71 11.75 7.70 -3.23
N MET A 72 10.99 7.68 -4.33
CA MET A 72 10.01 8.74 -4.59
C MET A 72 8.74 8.55 -3.75
N SER A 73 8.36 9.58 -3.01
CA SER A 73 7.09 9.64 -2.28
C SER A 73 5.97 10.17 -3.16
N PHE A 74 4.78 9.58 -3.00
CA PHE A 74 3.56 9.92 -3.71
C PHE A 74 2.47 10.25 -2.70
N THR A 75 1.81 11.38 -2.91
CA THR A 75 0.63 11.78 -2.15
C THR A 75 -0.60 11.54 -3.01
N VAL A 76 -1.53 10.72 -2.51
CA VAL A 76 -2.77 10.37 -3.21
C VAL A 76 -3.97 10.47 -2.26
N PRO A 77 -5.18 10.74 -2.77
CA PRO A 77 -6.37 10.78 -1.94
C PRO A 77 -6.69 9.39 -1.37
N THR A 78 -7.09 9.33 -0.10
CA THR A 78 -7.54 8.09 0.56
C THR A 78 -8.73 7.46 -0.15
N THR A 79 -9.63 8.28 -0.70
CA THR A 79 -10.79 7.84 -1.50
C THR A 79 -10.36 7.04 -2.74
N ASP A 80 -9.15 7.28 -3.23
CA ASP A 80 -8.59 6.64 -4.41
C ASP A 80 -7.91 5.30 -4.14
N CYS A 81 -7.74 4.98 -2.86
CA CYS A 81 -6.90 3.87 -2.40
C CYS A 81 -7.76 2.74 -1.84
N ALA A 82 -7.52 1.53 -2.32
CA ALA A 82 -8.12 0.32 -1.78
C ALA A 82 -7.09 -0.47 -0.95
N LEU A 83 -7.47 -0.92 0.24
CA LEU A 83 -6.56 -1.63 1.15
C LEU A 83 -6.34 -3.07 0.66
N VAL A 84 -5.12 -3.40 0.22
CA VAL A 84 -4.81 -4.68 -0.44
C VAL A 84 -4.91 -5.86 0.54
N GLU A 85 -4.55 -5.64 1.80
CA GLU A 85 -4.48 -6.71 2.81
C GLU A 85 -5.86 -7.08 3.38
N ARG A 86 -6.81 -6.15 3.46
CA ARG A 86 -8.19 -6.43 3.91
C ARG A 86 -9.07 -7.03 2.82
N ASP A 87 -8.66 -6.95 1.56
CA ASP A 87 -9.45 -7.49 0.44
C ASP A 87 -9.30 -9.01 0.26
N SER A 88 -8.53 -9.70 1.11
CA SER A 88 -8.50 -11.19 1.13
C SER A 88 -9.86 -11.82 1.48
N SER A 89 -10.87 -11.02 1.83
CA SER A 89 -12.26 -11.46 2.00
C SER A 89 -13.17 -11.20 0.78
N ARG A 90 -12.66 -10.58 -0.29
CA ARG A 90 -13.43 -10.25 -1.50
C ARG A 90 -12.95 -11.01 -2.74
N SER A 91 -12.61 -12.29 -2.59
CA SER A 91 -12.68 -13.21 -3.72
C SER A 91 -14.15 -13.58 -3.98
N GLY A 92 -14.91 -12.64 -4.54
CA GLY A 92 -16.01 -13.03 -5.43
C GLY A 92 -15.40 -13.72 -6.66
N PRO A 93 -16.07 -14.72 -7.26
CA PRO A 93 -15.51 -15.41 -8.42
C PRO A 93 -15.26 -14.39 -9.53
N PHE A 94 -14.04 -14.36 -10.06
CA PHE A 94 -13.75 -13.75 -11.35
C PHE A 94 -14.72 -14.34 -12.37
N THR A 95 -15.81 -13.62 -12.66
CA THR A 95 -16.68 -13.93 -13.79
C THR A 95 -15.98 -13.39 -15.02
N GLY A 96 -15.06 -14.18 -15.57
CA GLY A 96 -14.62 -14.02 -16.94
C GLY A 96 -15.84 -14.26 -17.82
N GLY A 97 -16.44 -13.17 -18.30
CA GLY A 97 -17.56 -13.23 -19.25
C GLY A 97 -17.10 -13.90 -20.54
N GLU A 98 -17.83 -14.96 -20.92
CA GLU A 98 -17.78 -15.54 -22.25
C GLU A 98 -18.18 -14.48 -23.30
N HIS A 99 -17.35 -14.32 -24.34
CA HIS A 99 -17.82 -14.20 -25.71
C HIS A 99 -16.71 -14.62 -26.69
#